data_AF-D2U0J0-F1
#
_entry.id   AF-D2U0J0-F1
#
_cell.length_a   1.000
_cell.length_b   1.000
_cell.length_c   1.000
_cell.angle_alpha   90.00
_cell.angle_beta   90.00
_cell.angle_gamma   90.00
#
_symmetry.space_group_name_H-M   'P 1'
#
loop_
_entity.id
_entity.type
_entity.pdbx_description
1 polymer ?
#
loop_
_entity_poly.entity_id
_entity_poly.type
_entity_poly.pdbx_seq_one_letter_code
_entity_poly.pdbx_strand_id
1 'polypeptide(L)'
;MQRKLLIGFRQQMTLCGDVLRLAFIPCEAVRGLGFWKDGNRIIHHRGNALEDLVNRKIISMLDPSLRGVYQRATAKEKYSNECATDEQIALFLAAINRIYWKDEAHSQLFLGWLVLALFCGLLDWRPHIWVTGEHGAGKSDTVLEAVRIALGAKNYISAKGSTTEAGLRQRLKHNAIPAVVDESEPNTTKDRLRLDSLLTLARNA
;
A
#
# COMPACT_ATOMS: atom_id res chain seq x y z
N MET A 1 44.43 -11.41 -9.74
CA MET A 1 43.12 -11.32 -10.41
C MET A 1 42.14 -10.65 -9.42
N GLN A 2 41.98 -9.33 -9.49
CA GLN A 2 41.28 -8.54 -8.48
C GLN A 2 39.76 -8.59 -8.68
N ARG A 3 39.03 -9.02 -7.65
CA ARG A 3 37.56 -8.90 -7.55
C ARG A 3 37.22 -7.46 -7.17
N LYS A 4 36.48 -6.74 -8.02
CA LYS A 4 35.84 -5.47 -7.66
C LYS A 4 34.45 -5.78 -7.12
N LEU A 5 34.31 -5.69 -5.79
CA LEU A 5 33.03 -5.67 -5.08
C LEU A 5 32.59 -4.21 -4.99
N LEU A 6 31.58 -3.82 -5.76
CA LEU A 6 31.00 -2.47 -5.68
C LEU A 6 29.83 -2.52 -4.68
N ILE A 7 30.11 -2.27 -3.40
CA ILE A 7 29.07 -2.04 -2.38
C ILE A 7 28.66 -0.57 -2.44
N GLY A 8 27.59 -0.27 -3.18
CA GLY A 8 26.97 1.06 -3.18
C GLY A 8 25.95 1.17 -2.05
N PHE A 9 26.36 1.63 -0.86
CA PHE A 9 25.42 2.03 0.19
C PHE A 9 24.83 3.40 -0.15
N ARG A 10 23.53 3.44 -0.44
CA ARG A 10 22.76 4.70 -0.50
C ARG A 10 22.50 5.14 0.95
N GLN A 11 23.40 5.95 1.51
CA GLN A 11 23.23 6.57 2.82
C GLN A 11 22.11 7.61 2.75
N GLN A 12 21.03 7.41 3.51
CA GLN A 12 20.12 8.48 3.89
C GLN A 12 20.38 8.80 5.37
N MET A 13 21.28 9.76 5.59
CA MET A 13 21.64 10.28 6.90
C MET A 13 20.60 11.34 7.28
N THR A 14 19.72 11.04 8.23
CA THR A 14 18.83 12.07 8.83
C THR A 14 19.43 12.47 10.16
N LEU A 15 20.08 13.64 10.18
CA LEU A 15 20.59 14.28 11.40
C LEU A 15 19.41 14.93 12.13
N CYS A 16 19.08 14.43 13.32
CA CYS A 16 18.33 15.16 14.34
C CYS A 16 19.05 14.95 15.67
N GLY A 17 19.29 16.05 16.38
CA GLY A 17 20.20 16.13 17.51
C GLY A 17 19.79 15.26 18.70
N ASP A 18 20.83 14.82 19.41
CA ASP A 18 20.86 14.26 20.76
C ASP A 18 20.07 12.97 21.01
N VAL A 19 20.65 11.86 20.51
CA VAL A 19 21.12 10.69 21.29
C VAL A 19 21.76 9.72 20.29
N LEU A 20 23.08 9.54 20.40
CA LEU A 20 23.85 8.58 19.60
C LEU A 20 23.41 7.14 19.89
N ARG A 21 22.51 6.61 19.07
CA ARG A 21 22.56 5.21 18.64
C ARG A 21 22.80 5.20 17.14
N LEU A 22 24.07 5.32 16.78
CA LEU A 22 24.61 4.98 15.44
C LEU A 22 24.53 3.45 15.27
N ALA A 23 23.31 2.92 15.24
CA ALA A 23 23.04 1.54 14.89
C ALA A 23 22.67 1.52 13.41
N PHE A 24 23.30 0.64 12.64
CA PHE A 24 22.85 0.29 11.30
C PHE A 24 21.38 -0.10 11.39
N ILE A 25 20.47 0.74 10.89
CA ILE A 25 19.04 0.42 10.86
C ILE A 25 18.85 -0.49 9.65
N PRO A 26 18.56 -1.79 9.84
CA PRO A 26 18.29 -2.67 8.71
C PRO A 26 17.07 -2.11 7.96
N CYS A 27 17.11 -2.18 6.62
CA CYS A 27 15.99 -1.73 5.78
C CYS A 27 14.65 -2.35 6.20
N GLU A 28 14.71 -3.58 6.73
CA GLU A 28 13.57 -4.35 7.25
C GLU A 28 12.97 -3.80 8.55
N ALA A 29 13.67 -2.93 9.28
CA ALA A 29 13.14 -2.27 10.47
C ALA A 29 12.48 -0.92 10.14
N VAL A 30 12.70 -0.39 8.93
CA VAL A 30 12.09 0.86 8.49
C VAL A 30 10.62 0.62 8.15
N ARG A 31 9.75 1.48 8.68
CA ARG A 31 8.30 1.46 8.50
C ARG A 31 7.88 2.77 7.85
N GLY A 32 7.32 2.68 6.65
CA GLY A 32 6.77 3.82 5.92
C GLY A 32 5.29 4.01 6.18
N LEU A 33 4.61 4.69 5.26
CA LEU A 33 3.17 4.97 5.30
C LEU A 33 2.35 3.68 5.38
N GLY A 34 1.19 3.74 6.04
CA GLY A 34 0.25 2.62 6.16
C GLY A 34 0.13 2.08 7.59
N PHE A 35 -0.40 0.87 7.71
CA PHE A 35 -0.68 0.22 8.99
C PHE A 35 0.37 -0.84 9.31
N TRP A 36 0.87 -0.83 10.54
CA TRP A 36 1.95 -1.70 10.98
C TRP A 36 1.65 -2.30 12.35
N LYS A 37 1.99 -3.58 12.49
CA LYS A 37 2.02 -4.25 13.79
C LYS A 37 3.36 -3.98 14.45
N ASP A 38 3.33 -3.35 15.63
CA ASP A 38 4.52 -3.09 16.44
C ASP A 38 4.32 -3.71 17.84
N GLY A 39 4.76 -4.96 18.00
CA GLY A 39 4.49 -5.76 19.19
C GLY A 39 2.98 -5.99 19.37
N ASN A 40 2.42 -5.44 20.45
CA ASN A 40 0.99 -5.49 20.74
C ASN A 40 0.23 -4.24 20.24
N ARG A 41 0.91 -3.29 19.61
CA ARG A 41 0.30 -2.06 19.09
C ARG A 41 0.01 -2.20 17.60
N ILE A 42 -1.04 -1.51 17.16
CA ILE A 42 -1.31 -1.29 15.74
C ILE A 42 -1.07 0.18 15.47
N ILE A 43 0.00 0.47 14.72
CA ILE A 43 0.45 1.82 14.42
C ILE A 43 -0.01 2.19 13.01
N HIS A 44 -0.73 3.30 12.90
CA HIS A 44 -1.05 3.94 11.64
C HIS A 44 -0.07 5.07 11.36
N HIS A 45 0.76 4.90 10.33
CA HIS A 45 1.72 5.89 9.85
C HIS A 45 1.09 6.78 8.78
N ARG A 46 0.81 8.04 9.12
CA ARG A 46 0.20 9.04 8.21
C ARG A 46 1.18 9.92 7.43
N GLY A 47 2.46 9.85 7.79
CA GLY A 47 3.55 10.57 7.11
C GLY A 47 4.20 11.55 8.05
N ASN A 48 3.40 12.39 8.69
CA ASN A 48 3.83 13.38 9.68
C ASN A 48 3.43 13.03 11.13
N ALA A 49 2.61 11.99 11.33
CA ALA A 49 2.16 11.54 12.65
C ALA A 49 2.03 10.02 12.70
N LEU A 50 2.23 9.45 13.89
CA LEU A 50 1.90 8.08 14.22
C LEU A 50 0.70 8.05 15.14
N GLU A 51 -0.21 7.12 14.92
CA GLU A 51 -1.36 6.90 15.78
C GLU A 51 -1.41 5.43 16.20
N ASP A 52 -1.50 5.20 17.51
CA ASP A 52 -1.81 3.89 18.06
C ASP A 52 -3.32 3.72 18.06
N LEU A 53 -3.80 2.79 17.23
CA LEU A 53 -5.23 2.53 17.06
C LEU A 53 -5.84 1.80 18.25
N VAL A 54 -5.04 1.04 19.01
CA VAL A 54 -5.50 0.30 20.19
C VAL A 54 -5.72 1.26 21.35
N ASN A 55 -4.74 2.14 21.58
CA ASN A 55 -4.80 3.10 22.68
C ASN A 55 -5.43 4.46 22.30
N ARG A 56 -5.74 4.67 21.01
CA ARG A 56 -6.26 5.92 20.43
C ARG A 56 -5.43 7.15 20.78
N LYS A 57 -4.11 7.03 20.66
CA LYS A 57 -3.15 8.09 21.00
C LYS A 57 -2.22 8.41 19.85
N ILE A 58 -1.90 9.68 19.70
CA ILE A 58 -0.83 10.13 18.79
C ILE A 58 0.50 9.86 19.49
N ILE A 59 1.41 9.18 18.81
CA ILE A 59 2.74 8.83 19.29
C ILE A 59 3.79 9.63 18.50
N SER A 60 4.88 10.00 19.17
CA SER A 60 6.05 10.59 18.52
C SER A 60 6.78 9.55 17.67
N MET A 61 7.25 9.92 16.47
CA MET A 61 8.10 9.04 15.65
C MET A 61 9.42 8.65 16.34
N LEU A 62 9.83 9.41 17.34
CA LEU A 62 11.03 9.18 18.13
C LEU A 62 10.74 8.45 19.45
N ASP A 63 9.53 7.93 19.65
CA ASP A 63 9.18 7.20 20.86
C ASP A 63 10.07 5.94 21.00
N PRO A 64 10.86 5.82 22.07
CA PRO A 64 11.79 4.71 22.27
C PRO A 64 11.10 3.37 22.52
N SER A 65 9.78 3.35 22.76
CA SER A 65 8.98 2.13 22.94
C SER A 65 8.58 1.46 21.63
N LEU A 66 8.79 2.11 20.48
CA LEU A 66 8.55 1.54 19.15
C LEU A 66 9.67 0.55 18.81
N ARG A 67 9.31 -0.62 18.23
CA ARG A 67 10.29 -1.58 17.71
C ARG A 67 10.71 -1.22 16.29
N GLY A 68 9.81 -0.60 15.52
CA GLY A 68 10.08 -0.13 14.17
C GLY A 68 10.65 1.29 14.12
N VAL A 69 11.39 1.60 13.06
CA VAL A 69 11.84 2.97 12.77
C VAL A 69 10.87 3.60 11.78
N TYR A 70 10.12 4.60 12.25
CA TYR A 70 9.12 5.29 11.44
C TYR A 70 9.71 6.57 10.84
N GLN A 71 9.83 6.59 9.51
CA GLN A 71 10.43 7.73 8.81
C GLN A 71 9.37 8.75 8.42
N ARG A 72 9.63 10.02 8.75
CA ARG A 72 8.76 11.11 8.30
C ARG A 72 8.65 11.11 6.77
N ALA A 73 7.42 11.16 6.29
CA ALA A 73 7.07 11.21 4.87
C ALA A 73 6.07 12.34 4.63
N THR A 74 5.78 12.62 3.35
CA THR A 74 4.70 13.55 3.00
C THR A 74 3.40 13.09 3.64
N ALA A 75 2.73 14.00 4.36
CA ALA A 75 1.47 13.71 5.00
C ALA A 75 0.43 13.26 3.95
N LYS A 76 -0.18 12.10 4.17
CA LYS A 76 -1.30 11.64 3.36
C LYS A 76 -2.62 12.21 3.87
N GLU A 77 -3.65 12.15 3.02
CA GLU A 77 -5.00 12.50 3.42
C GLU A 77 -5.44 11.68 4.62
N LYS A 78 -5.97 12.38 5.62
CA LYS A 78 -6.52 11.76 6.81
C LYS A 78 -7.82 11.05 6.39
N TYR A 79 -7.94 9.76 6.68
CA TYR A 79 -9.28 9.14 6.72
C TYR A 79 -10.14 9.94 7.70
N SER A 80 -11.41 10.17 7.37
CA SER A 80 -12.31 10.81 8.34
C SER A 80 -12.29 10.00 9.64
N ASN A 81 -12.25 10.71 10.78
CA ASN A 81 -12.41 10.05 12.08
C ASN A 81 -13.86 9.66 12.33
N GLU A 82 -14.79 10.18 11.53
CA GLU A 82 -16.20 9.85 11.59
C GLU A 82 -16.43 8.56 10.82
N CYS A 83 -17.05 7.58 11.49
CA CYS A 83 -17.52 6.38 10.82
C CYS A 83 -18.57 6.79 9.78
N ALA A 84 -18.51 6.17 8.59
CA ALA A 84 -19.56 6.35 7.60
C ALA A 84 -20.91 5.90 8.18
N THR A 85 -21.99 6.61 7.84
CA THR A 85 -23.33 6.22 8.27
C THR A 85 -23.80 4.99 7.48
N ASP A 86 -24.78 4.27 8.01
CA ASP A 86 -25.37 3.10 7.34
C ASP A 86 -25.91 3.47 5.95
N GLU A 87 -26.48 4.67 5.79
CA GLU A 87 -26.96 5.18 4.49
C GLU A 87 -25.82 5.42 3.50
N GLN A 88 -24.69 5.98 3.96
CA GLN A 88 -23.52 6.20 3.12
C GLN A 88 -22.91 4.86 2.67
N ILE A 89 -22.84 3.88 3.58
CA ILE A 89 -22.37 2.53 3.27
C ILE A 89 -23.32 1.86 2.28
N ALA A 90 -24.63 1.91 2.51
CA ALA A 90 -25.63 1.35 1.61
C ALA A 90 -25.57 1.97 0.21
N LEU A 91 -25.37 3.30 0.11
CA LEU A 91 -25.19 3.99 -1.17
C LEU A 91 -23.94 3.51 -1.89
N PHE A 92 -22.82 3.38 -1.18
CA PHE A 92 -21.57 2.89 -1.76
C PHE A 92 -21.71 1.45 -2.25
N LEU A 93 -22.29 0.56 -1.44
CA LEU A 93 -22.56 -0.83 -1.81
C LEU A 93 -23.47 -0.91 -3.05
N ALA A 94 -24.54 -0.10 -3.10
CA ALA A 94 -25.43 -0.03 -4.25
C ALA A 94 -24.70 0.45 -5.51
N ALA A 95 -23.78 1.41 -5.40
CA ALA A 95 -22.97 1.88 -6.52
C ALA A 95 -22.03 0.78 -7.04
N ILE A 96 -21.35 0.04 -6.15
CA ILE A 96 -20.46 -1.06 -6.55
C ILE A 96 -21.25 -2.21 -7.19
N ASN A 97 -22.42 -2.55 -6.66
CA ASN A 97 -23.28 -3.60 -7.23
C ASN A 97 -23.87 -3.24 -8.60
N ARG A 98 -23.88 -1.95 -8.99
CA ARG A 98 -24.31 -1.48 -10.32
C ARG A 98 -23.23 -1.58 -11.39
N ILE A 99 -21.98 -1.83 -11.02
CA ILE A 99 -20.93 -2.14 -12.00
C ILE A 99 -21.31 -3.44 -12.71
N TYR A 100 -21.03 -3.54 -14.01
CA TYR A 100 -21.29 -4.75 -14.79
C TYR A 100 -20.35 -5.88 -14.35
N TRP A 101 -20.80 -6.67 -13.38
CA TRP A 101 -20.12 -7.88 -12.95
C TRP A 101 -20.66 -9.10 -13.70
N LYS A 102 -19.77 -10.03 -14.04
CA LYS A 102 -20.17 -11.32 -14.61
C LYS A 102 -20.99 -12.16 -13.63
N ASP A 103 -20.69 -12.05 -12.34
CA ASP A 103 -21.33 -12.74 -11.23
C ASP A 103 -21.43 -11.76 -10.06
N GLU A 104 -22.54 -11.78 -9.33
CA GLU A 104 -22.77 -10.94 -8.15
C GLU A 104 -21.70 -11.18 -7.07
N ALA A 105 -21.16 -12.40 -6.97
CA ALA A 105 -20.07 -12.71 -6.04
C ALA A 105 -18.81 -11.88 -6.30
N HIS A 106 -18.56 -11.44 -7.55
CA HIS A 106 -17.39 -10.61 -7.87
C HIS A 106 -17.46 -9.22 -7.23
N SER A 107 -18.66 -8.63 -7.09
CA SER A 107 -18.81 -7.34 -6.42
C SER A 107 -18.41 -7.44 -4.95
N GLN A 108 -18.82 -8.53 -4.29
CA GLN A 108 -18.50 -8.81 -2.89
C GLN A 108 -17.01 -9.07 -2.68
N LEU A 109 -16.37 -9.81 -3.59
CA LEU A 109 -14.91 -10.02 -3.56
C LEU A 109 -14.14 -8.71 -3.74
N PHE A 110 -14.61 -7.84 -4.64
CA PHE A 110 -14.02 -6.52 -4.85
C PHE A 110 -14.16 -5.63 -3.60
N LEU A 111 -15.35 -5.60 -2.98
CA LEU A 111 -15.60 -4.88 -1.73
C LEU A 111 -14.70 -5.38 -0.59
N GLY A 112 -14.62 -6.70 -0.41
CA GLY A 112 -13.73 -7.31 0.58
C GLY A 112 -12.27 -6.93 0.33
N TRP A 113 -11.84 -6.91 -0.92
CA TRP A 113 -10.50 -6.45 -1.27
C TRP A 113 -10.27 -4.97 -0.94
N LEU A 114 -11.23 -4.08 -1.22
CA LEU A 114 -11.09 -2.65 -0.87
C LEU A 114 -10.83 -2.44 0.63
N VAL A 115 -11.52 -3.18 1.48
CA VAL A 115 -11.34 -3.13 2.94
C VAL A 115 -9.97 -3.69 3.33
N LEU A 116 -9.62 -4.87 2.83
CA LEU A 116 -8.36 -5.55 3.20
C LEU A 116 -7.13 -4.83 2.67
N ALA A 117 -7.22 -4.18 1.51
CA ALA A 117 -6.12 -3.47 0.89
C ALA A 117 -5.54 -2.41 1.83
N LEU A 118 -6.39 -1.66 2.55
CA LEU A 118 -5.97 -0.66 3.52
C LEU A 118 -5.03 -1.23 4.58
N PHE A 119 -5.26 -2.47 5.00
CA PHE A 119 -4.52 -3.13 6.07
C PHE A 119 -3.40 -4.05 5.57
N CYS A 120 -2.94 -3.89 4.33
CA CYS A 120 -1.97 -4.80 3.70
C CYS A 120 -0.61 -4.92 4.44
N GLY A 121 -0.27 -4.00 5.34
CA GLY A 121 0.90 -4.10 6.22
C GLY A 121 0.68 -4.89 7.51
N LEU A 122 -0.57 -5.22 7.85
CA LEU A 122 -0.95 -6.04 9.01
C LEU A 122 -1.19 -7.50 8.64
N LEU A 123 -1.36 -7.80 7.36
CA LEU A 123 -1.70 -9.13 6.86
C LEU A 123 -0.43 -9.90 6.53
N ASP A 124 -0.37 -11.16 6.95
CA ASP A 124 0.71 -12.08 6.56
C ASP A 124 0.65 -12.41 5.06
N TRP A 125 -0.56 -12.41 4.49
CA TRP A 125 -0.81 -12.60 3.07
C TRP A 125 -1.53 -11.40 2.47
N ARG A 126 -0.99 -10.82 1.40
CA ARG A 126 -1.59 -9.66 0.73
C ARG A 126 -2.56 -10.12 -0.37
N PRO A 127 -3.88 -9.89 -0.20
CA PRO A 127 -4.85 -10.28 -1.20
C PRO A 127 -4.66 -9.43 -2.46
N HIS A 128 -4.62 -10.11 -3.60
CA HIS A 128 -4.57 -9.50 -4.92
C HIS A 128 -5.80 -9.95 -5.69
N ILE A 129 -6.39 -9.03 -6.44
CA ILE A 129 -7.50 -9.29 -7.33
C ILE A 129 -7.11 -8.92 -8.74
N TRP A 130 -7.77 -9.55 -9.71
CA TRP A 130 -7.64 -9.20 -11.10
C TRP A 130 -9.01 -8.84 -11.64
N VAL A 131 -9.15 -7.63 -12.18
CA VAL A 131 -10.40 -7.17 -12.79
C VAL A 131 -10.23 -7.21 -14.31
N THR A 132 -10.87 -8.19 -14.95
CA THR A 132 -10.92 -8.33 -16.41
C THR A 132 -12.29 -7.92 -16.95
N GLY A 133 -12.34 -7.68 -18.25
CA GLY A 133 -13.55 -7.35 -19.00
C GLY A 133 -13.17 -6.94 -20.41
N GLU A 134 -14.13 -6.62 -21.26
CA GLU A 134 -13.86 -6.16 -22.62
C GLU A 134 -13.40 -4.68 -22.64
N HIS A 135 -12.90 -4.22 -23.78
CA HIS A 135 -12.64 -2.79 -23.97
C HIS A 135 -13.97 -2.02 -23.87
N GLY A 136 -13.96 -0.85 -23.21
CA GLY A 136 -15.18 -0.07 -22.98
C GLY A 136 -16.08 -0.55 -21.83
N ALA A 137 -15.71 -1.62 -21.11
CA ALA A 137 -16.50 -2.12 -19.96
C ALA A 137 -16.40 -1.28 -18.68
N GLY A 138 -15.78 -0.09 -18.72
CA GLY A 138 -15.67 0.81 -17.56
C GLY A 138 -14.63 0.42 -16.50
N LYS A 139 -13.66 -0.44 -16.83
CA LYS A 139 -12.61 -0.91 -15.90
C LYS A 139 -11.73 0.23 -15.38
N SER A 140 -11.10 0.98 -16.30
CA SER A 140 -10.16 2.04 -15.95
C SER A 140 -10.86 3.31 -15.45
N ASP A 141 -12.17 3.43 -15.65
CA ASP A 141 -12.96 4.58 -15.18
C ASP A 141 -13.71 4.24 -13.89
N THR A 142 -14.69 3.35 -13.96
CA THR A 142 -15.61 3.08 -12.84
C THR A 142 -14.93 2.33 -11.69
N VAL A 143 -14.14 1.30 -12.01
CA VAL A 143 -13.48 0.50 -10.96
C VAL A 143 -12.36 1.29 -10.30
N LEU A 144 -11.55 2.01 -11.08
CA LEU A 144 -10.50 2.86 -10.51
C LEU A 144 -11.07 4.04 -9.70
N GLU A 145 -12.20 4.61 -10.11
CA GLU A 145 -12.87 5.64 -9.32
C GLU A 145 -13.42 5.08 -8.02
N ALA A 146 -14.00 3.87 -8.02
CA ALA A 146 -14.41 3.18 -6.81
C ALA A 146 -13.23 2.95 -5.84
N VAL A 147 -12.07 2.51 -6.36
CA VAL A 147 -10.84 2.40 -5.58
C VAL A 147 -10.42 3.77 -5.01
N ARG A 148 -10.43 4.81 -5.84
CA ARG A 148 -10.04 6.17 -5.46
C ARG A 148 -10.93 6.72 -4.35
N ILE A 149 -12.24 6.51 -4.43
CA ILE A 149 -13.21 6.93 -3.41
C ILE A 149 -13.00 6.14 -2.11
N ALA A 150 -12.88 4.82 -2.19
CA ALA A 150 -12.77 3.96 -1.01
C ALA A 150 -11.44 4.11 -0.27
N LEU A 151 -10.33 4.12 -1.01
CA LEU A 151 -8.99 4.18 -0.41
C LEU A 151 -8.54 5.61 -0.14
N GLY A 152 -9.04 6.58 -0.90
CA GLY A 152 -8.55 7.95 -0.95
C GLY A 152 -7.44 8.12 -2.00
N ALA A 153 -7.50 9.22 -2.76
CA ALA A 153 -6.67 9.44 -3.95
C ALA A 153 -5.16 9.38 -3.70
N LYS A 154 -4.72 9.64 -2.47
CA LYS A 154 -3.30 9.65 -2.08
C LYS A 154 -2.87 8.42 -1.30
N ASN A 155 -3.78 7.47 -1.03
CA ASN A 155 -3.53 6.37 -0.10
C ASN A 155 -3.13 5.05 -0.77
N TYR A 156 -3.10 4.99 -2.09
CA TYR A 156 -2.59 3.87 -2.87
C TYR A 156 -1.62 4.33 -3.95
N ILE A 157 -0.93 3.39 -4.58
CA ILE A 157 -0.08 3.62 -5.74
C ILE A 157 -0.87 3.25 -6.99
N SER A 158 -1.07 4.20 -7.90
CA SER A 158 -1.58 3.93 -9.23
C SER A 158 -0.43 3.79 -10.23
N ALA A 159 -0.36 2.69 -10.96
CA ALA A 159 0.67 2.37 -11.93
C ALA A 159 0.03 1.95 -13.27
N LYS A 160 0.75 2.15 -14.38
CA LYS A 160 0.33 1.66 -15.70
C LYS A 160 0.96 0.30 -16.01
N GLY A 161 0.41 -0.45 -16.96
CA GLY A 161 0.81 -1.83 -17.28
C GLY A 161 2.26 -2.02 -17.76
N SER A 162 2.91 -0.94 -18.21
CA SER A 162 4.34 -0.94 -18.54
C SER A 162 5.27 -0.86 -17.32
N THR A 163 4.72 -0.74 -16.11
CA THR A 163 5.51 -0.61 -14.87
C THR A 163 6.27 -1.89 -14.58
N THR A 164 7.57 -1.76 -14.33
CA THR A 164 8.44 -2.88 -13.94
C THR A 164 8.39 -3.12 -12.43
N GLU A 165 8.77 -4.32 -12.00
CA GLU A 165 8.91 -4.66 -10.58
C GLU A 165 9.82 -3.67 -9.83
N ALA A 166 11.00 -3.39 -10.39
CA ALA A 166 11.93 -2.41 -9.83
C ALA A 166 11.31 -1.00 -9.74
N GLY A 167 10.55 -0.59 -10.76
CA GLY A 167 9.85 0.70 -10.76
C GLY A 167 8.78 0.77 -9.68
N LEU A 168 8.00 -0.30 -9.50
CA LEU A 168 6.99 -0.38 -8.45
C LEU A 168 7.63 -0.38 -7.05
N ARG A 169 8.71 -1.16 -6.85
CA ARG A 169 9.47 -1.21 -5.60
C ARG A 169 10.04 0.16 -5.21
N GLN A 170 10.57 0.92 -6.17
CA GLN A 170 11.07 2.27 -5.94
C GLN A 170 9.99 3.27 -5.50
N ARG A 171 8.74 3.06 -5.93
CA ARG A 171 7.58 3.88 -5.54
C ARG A 171 7.03 3.45 -4.18
N LEU A 172 6.95 2.15 -3.91
CA LEU A 172 6.53 1.59 -2.63
C LEU A 172 7.51 1.98 -1.52
N LYS A 173 8.82 1.91 -1.76
CA LYS A 173 9.87 2.09 -0.74
C LYS A 173 9.59 1.19 0.46
N HIS A 174 9.39 1.77 1.64
CA HIS A 174 9.01 1.09 2.87
C HIS A 174 7.53 1.27 3.22
N ASN A 175 6.70 1.76 2.30
CA ASN A 175 5.28 1.98 2.57
C ASN A 175 4.50 0.66 2.45
N ALA A 176 3.60 0.43 3.40
CA ALA A 176 2.60 -0.62 3.36
C ALA A 176 1.26 -0.04 2.90
N ILE A 177 1.17 0.24 1.61
CA ILE A 177 -0.03 0.81 0.97
C ILE A 177 -0.42 0.00 -0.26
N PRO A 178 -1.70 -0.02 -0.65
CA PRO A 178 -2.15 -0.73 -1.86
C PRO A 178 -1.46 -0.25 -3.12
N ALA A 179 -1.28 -1.15 -4.07
CA ALA A 179 -0.82 -0.84 -5.42
C ALA A 179 -1.86 -1.35 -6.43
N VAL A 180 -2.16 -0.52 -7.42
CA VAL A 180 -3.10 -0.80 -8.51
C VAL A 180 -2.37 -0.59 -9.82
N VAL A 181 -2.45 -1.58 -10.69
CA VAL A 181 -1.80 -1.58 -12.01
C VAL A 181 -2.88 -1.65 -13.08
N ASP A 182 -3.10 -0.55 -13.77
CA ASP A 182 -4.05 -0.44 -14.89
C ASP A 182 -3.41 -0.91 -16.21
N GLU A 183 -4.23 -1.33 -17.18
CA GLU A 183 -3.80 -1.73 -18.55
C GLU A 183 -2.77 -2.87 -18.60
N SER A 184 -2.94 -3.89 -17.75
CA SER A 184 -1.98 -4.98 -17.62
C SER A 184 -2.36 -6.24 -18.42
N GLU A 185 -2.81 -6.10 -19.67
CA GLU A 185 -3.12 -7.27 -20.50
C GLU A 185 -1.83 -7.85 -21.13
N PRO A 186 -1.49 -9.13 -20.86
CA PRO A 186 -0.29 -9.73 -21.40
C PRO A 186 -0.48 -10.09 -22.88
N ASN A 187 -0.12 -9.15 -23.76
CA ASN A 187 -0.15 -9.36 -25.20
C ASN A 187 1.11 -10.08 -25.71
N THR A 188 2.20 -10.09 -24.93
CA THR A 188 3.47 -10.72 -25.29
C THR A 188 4.05 -11.60 -24.18
N THR A 189 4.96 -12.51 -24.53
CA THR A 189 5.74 -13.30 -23.55
C THR A 189 6.49 -12.40 -22.55
N LYS A 190 6.97 -11.24 -23.00
CA LYS A 190 7.65 -10.26 -22.15
C LYS A 190 6.72 -9.64 -21.11
N ASP A 191 5.44 -9.46 -21.45
CA ASP A 191 4.45 -8.92 -20.52
C ASP A 191 4.08 -9.95 -19.44
N ARG A 192 3.97 -11.24 -19.82
CA ARG A 192 3.76 -12.33 -18.84
C ARG A 192 4.89 -12.42 -17.82
N LEU A 193 6.15 -12.37 -18.27
CA LEU A 193 7.31 -12.38 -17.37
C LEU A 193 7.35 -11.17 -16.44
N ARG A 194 6.89 -10.01 -16.92
CA ARG A 194 6.78 -8.79 -16.10
C ARG A 194 5.70 -8.95 -15.03
N LEU A 195 4.53 -9.48 -15.39
CA LEU A 195 3.45 -9.74 -14.45
C LEU A 195 3.87 -10.74 -13.37
N ASP A 196 4.56 -11.81 -13.77
CA ASP A 196 5.09 -12.80 -12.82
C ASP A 196 6.09 -12.19 -11.83
N SER A 197 6.94 -11.29 -12.32
CA SER A 197 7.87 -10.52 -11.47
C SER A 197 7.10 -9.62 -10.47
N LEU A 198 6.02 -8.97 -10.91
CA LEU A 198 5.18 -8.13 -10.04
C LEU A 198 4.44 -8.96 -8.97
N LEU A 199 3.92 -10.13 -9.35
CA LEU A 199 3.27 -11.05 -8.41
C LEU A 199 4.29 -11.61 -7.39
N THR A 200 5.49 -11.93 -7.84
CA THR A 200 6.59 -12.36 -6.97
C THR A 200 6.96 -11.28 -5.96
N LEU A 201 7.02 -10.02 -6.38
CA LEU A 201 7.20 -8.88 -5.46
C LEU A 201 6.07 -8.80 -4.45
N ALA A 202 4.80 -8.88 -4.88
CA ALA A 202 3.67 -8.77 -3.97
C ALA A 202 3.65 -9.84 -2.86
N ARG A 203 4.15 -11.04 -3.17
CA ARG A 203 4.25 -12.19 -2.24
C ARG A 203 5.44 -12.11 -1.29
N ASN A 204 6.57 -11.55 -1.74
CA ASN A 204 7.84 -11.60 -1.02
C ASN A 204 8.27 -10.25 -0.40
N ALA A 205 7.47 -9.19 -0.55
CA ALA A 205 7.75 -7.84 -0.05
C ALA A 205 7.37 -7.62 1.42
#